data_AF-A0A257H5K5-F1
#
_entry.id   AF-A0A257H5K5-F1
#
_cell.length_a   1.000
_cell.length_b   1.000
_cell.length_c   1.000
_cell.angle_alpha   90.00
_cell.angle_beta   90.00
_cell.angle_gamma   90.00
#
_symmetry.space_group_name_H-M   'P 1'
#
loop_
_entity.id
_entity.type
_entity.pdbx_description
1 polymer ?
#
loop_
_entity_poly.entity_id
_entity_poly.type
_entity_poly.pdbx_seq_one_letter_code
_entity_poly.pdbx_strand_id
1 'polypeptide(L)'
;MDEPKNYSVVQCLTAIAQHHGLQVNPERLIEEYALPNEEPRPALVIRMAAGIGLKGKLSKLTWKGLFAQEGVFPFIGLLKDGKAVIVVGVRAGGEGAEGEVAVLNPLIPKAAIHYLDRDLFCENWAGSVIFLKRSHALSDPKQPFGFRWFIPEILKQKAAFRDIAIAAVALSILGMASPIFFQLVIDKVLVHQSASTLWVLAVGICIAMVFESIFSYIRQLLMLAATNKIDMQITRRAFSHLLSLPIDYFDTTSAGVVARVMQQLEGIRSFLTGRLFFTVLDTLTLLIYIPLLISYSPLLSSIVIGFAFLITVIIMGLLPTFKRQLDVLNTAEGERQAMLVETIHGMRTVKALAIEPAQR
;
A
#
# COMPACT_ATOMS: atom_id res chain seq x y z
N MET A 1 26.74 -35.11 27.13
CA MET A 1 26.64 -34.53 25.78
C MET A 1 25.30 -34.97 25.25
N ASP A 2 24.26 -34.14 25.43
CA ASP A 2 22.92 -34.44 24.93
C ASP A 2 22.91 -34.29 23.41
N GLU A 3 22.39 -35.29 22.70
CA GLU A 3 22.12 -35.21 21.26
C GLU A 3 21.24 -33.99 20.95
N PRO A 4 21.50 -33.25 19.86
CA PRO A 4 20.69 -32.10 19.49
C PRO A 4 19.25 -32.55 19.23
N LYS A 5 18.31 -32.08 20.06
CA LYS A 5 16.88 -32.39 19.94
C LYS A 5 16.35 -31.85 18.61
N ASN A 6 16.13 -32.75 17.66
CA ASN A 6 15.89 -32.38 16.27
C ASN A 6 14.39 -32.37 15.95
N TYR A 7 13.72 -31.24 16.20
CA TYR A 7 12.29 -31.08 15.90
C TYR A 7 12.06 -30.78 14.41
N SER A 8 11.40 -31.68 13.69
CA SER A 8 11.17 -31.54 12.25
C SER A 8 10.35 -30.29 11.90
N VAL A 9 9.32 -29.98 12.68
CA VAL A 9 8.45 -28.81 12.50
C VAL A 9 9.19 -27.49 12.69
N VAL A 10 10.08 -27.40 13.69
CA VAL A 10 10.86 -26.18 13.95
C VAL A 10 11.84 -25.95 12.81
N GLN A 11 12.50 -27.00 12.33
CA GLN A 11 13.37 -26.92 11.17
C GLN A 11 12.62 -26.52 9.89
N CYS A 12 11.40 -27.03 9.67
CA CYS A 12 10.56 -26.60 8.55
C CYS A 12 10.20 -25.11 8.65
N LEU A 13 9.86 -24.64 9.86
CA LEU A 13 9.54 -23.24 10.12
C LEU A 13 10.74 -22.32 9.88
N THR A 14 11.94 -22.70 10.32
CA THR A 14 13.15 -21.90 10.12
C THR A 14 13.59 -21.88 8.66
N ALA A 15 13.51 -22.99 7.93
CA ALA A 15 13.82 -23.04 6.51
C ALA A 15 12.87 -22.17 5.68
N ILE A 16 11.57 -22.17 5.98
CA ILE A 16 10.60 -21.27 5.34
C ILE A 16 10.84 -19.81 5.75
N ALA A 17 11.21 -19.53 7.01
CA ALA A 17 11.58 -18.19 7.44
C ALA A 17 12.81 -17.67 6.67
N GLN A 18 13.82 -18.51 6.46
CA GLN A 18 15.01 -18.19 5.66
C GLN A 18 14.67 -17.94 4.20
N HIS A 19 13.77 -18.74 3.60
CA HIS A 19 13.25 -18.49 2.25
C HIS A 19 12.56 -17.11 2.14
N HIS A 20 11.86 -16.68 3.20
CA HIS A 20 11.31 -15.33 3.30
C HIS A 20 12.33 -14.25 3.71
N GLY A 21 13.62 -14.57 3.80
CA GLY A 21 14.71 -13.63 4.12
C GLY A 21 14.78 -13.23 5.60
N LEU A 22 14.28 -14.06 6.52
CA LEU A 22 14.40 -13.91 7.96
C LEU A 22 15.51 -14.83 8.48
N GLN A 23 16.51 -14.28 9.16
CA GLN A 23 17.55 -15.09 9.81
C GLN A 23 17.03 -15.56 11.18
N VAL A 24 16.72 -16.85 11.26
CA VAL A 24 16.18 -17.48 12.47
C VAL A 24 17.02 -18.69 12.81
N ASN A 25 17.47 -18.77 14.07
CA ASN A 25 18.19 -19.93 14.59
C ASN A 25 17.17 -20.91 15.23
N PRO A 26 17.13 -22.18 14.81
CA PRO A 26 16.23 -23.18 15.38
C PRO A 26 16.44 -23.44 16.89
N GLU A 27 17.69 -23.42 17.37
CA GLU A 27 18.00 -23.67 18.79
C GLU A 27 17.38 -22.61 19.70
N ARG A 28 17.49 -21.34 19.28
CA ARG A 28 16.90 -20.21 20.00
C ARG A 28 15.38 -20.31 20.12
N LEU A 29 14.71 -20.82 19.07
CA LEU A 29 13.26 -21.02 19.11
C LEU A 29 12.86 -22.13 20.08
N ILE A 30 13.66 -23.19 20.18
CA ILE A 30 13.41 -24.32 21.09
C ILE A 30 13.52 -23.85 22.55
N GLU A 31 14.53 -23.03 22.86
CA GLU A 31 14.74 -22.46 24.20
C GLU A 31 13.66 -21.43 24.56
N GLU A 32 13.38 -20.47 23.68
CA GLU A 32 12.45 -19.36 23.94
C GLU A 32 11.02 -19.83 24.21
N TYR A 33 10.59 -20.90 23.55
CA TYR A 33 9.25 -21.48 23.71
C TYR A 33 9.21 -22.70 24.63
N ALA A 34 10.34 -23.05 25.27
CA ALA A 34 10.49 -24.16 26.20
C ALA A 34 9.81 -25.46 25.69
N LEU A 35 10.18 -25.89 24.48
CA LEU A 35 9.51 -27.01 23.82
C LEU A 35 9.72 -28.33 24.60
N PRO A 36 8.63 -29.11 24.84
CA PRO A 36 8.74 -30.45 25.41
C PRO A 36 9.42 -31.41 24.42
N ASN A 37 9.84 -32.61 24.85
CA ASN A 37 10.44 -33.67 24.01
C ASN A 37 9.47 -34.27 22.95
N GLU A 38 8.39 -33.57 22.61
CA GLU A 38 7.40 -33.93 21.60
C GLU A 38 7.31 -32.83 20.55
N GLU A 39 6.83 -33.19 19.36
CA GLU A 39 6.66 -32.20 18.29
C GLU A 39 5.62 -31.12 18.66
N PRO A 40 5.91 -29.84 18.33
CA PRO A 40 5.05 -28.73 18.73
C PRO A 40 3.68 -28.82 18.04
N ARG A 41 2.61 -28.63 18.84
CA ARG A 41 1.24 -28.59 18.31
C ARG A 41 1.09 -27.46 17.27
N PRO A 42 0.24 -27.62 16.24
CA PRO A 42 0.10 -26.62 15.17
C PRO A 42 -0.23 -25.20 15.65
N ALA A 43 -1.01 -25.08 16.74
CA ALA A 43 -1.32 -23.78 17.34
C ALA A 43 -0.08 -23.07 17.90
N LEU A 44 0.84 -23.82 18.51
CA LEU A 44 2.11 -23.28 19.01
C LEU A 44 3.03 -22.87 17.85
N VAL A 45 3.03 -23.64 16.76
CA VAL A 45 3.78 -23.32 15.53
C VAL A 45 3.34 -21.99 14.92
N ILE A 46 2.03 -21.73 14.86
CA ILE A 46 1.49 -20.45 14.40
C ILE A 46 1.93 -19.29 15.31
N ARG A 47 2.00 -19.53 16.63
CA ARG A 47 2.47 -18.54 17.60
C ARG A 47 3.98 -18.27 17.46
N MET A 48 4.78 -19.31 17.29
CA MET A 48 6.22 -19.19 17.01
C MET A 48 6.45 -18.43 15.70
N ALA A 49 5.69 -18.77 14.65
CA ALA A 49 5.69 -18.05 13.38
C ALA A 49 5.40 -16.55 13.58
N ALA A 50 4.38 -16.21 14.38
CA ALA A 50 4.05 -14.81 14.69
C ALA A 50 5.20 -14.08 15.40
N GLY A 51 5.89 -14.73 16.34
CA GLY A 51 7.04 -14.18 17.05
C GLY A 51 8.23 -13.85 16.14
N ILE A 52 8.45 -14.64 15.08
CA ILE A 52 9.53 -14.43 14.11
C ILE A 52 9.13 -13.55 12.91
N GLY A 53 7.92 -12.98 12.91
CA GLY A 53 7.45 -12.10 11.82
C GLY A 53 6.83 -12.84 10.63
N LEU A 54 6.31 -14.05 10.83
CA LEU A 54 5.49 -14.80 9.88
C LEU A 54 4.04 -14.88 10.38
N LYS A 55 3.06 -14.87 9.48
CA LYS A 55 1.66 -15.15 9.80
C LYS A 55 1.32 -16.55 9.31
N GLY A 56 1.03 -17.45 10.25
CA GLY A 56 0.61 -18.82 9.98
C GLY A 56 -0.91 -18.97 9.87
N LYS A 57 -1.38 -19.85 9.00
CA LYS A 57 -2.77 -20.34 8.95
C LYS A 57 -2.78 -21.86 8.77
N LEU A 58 -3.40 -22.58 9.71
CA LEU A 58 -3.67 -24.00 9.58
C LEU A 58 -4.85 -24.20 8.61
N SER A 59 -4.71 -25.14 7.67
CA SER A 59 -5.76 -25.55 6.75
C SER A 59 -5.74 -27.05 6.53
N LYS A 60 -6.87 -27.61 6.12
CA LYS A 60 -6.96 -29.01 5.69
C LYS A 60 -7.18 -29.05 4.17
N LEU A 61 -6.27 -29.70 3.45
CA LEU A 61 -6.31 -29.87 2.01
C LEU A 61 -6.57 -31.33 1.64
N THR A 62 -7.27 -31.51 0.53
CA THR A 62 -7.35 -32.79 -0.18
C THR A 62 -6.29 -32.84 -1.27
N TRP A 63 -6.00 -34.03 -1.82
CA TRP A 63 -5.04 -34.19 -2.91
C TRP A 63 -5.34 -33.27 -4.11
N LYS A 64 -6.60 -33.22 -4.57
CA LYS A 64 -7.03 -32.27 -5.62
C LYS A 64 -6.84 -30.81 -5.22
N GLY A 65 -7.09 -30.49 -3.94
CA GLY A 65 -6.91 -29.14 -3.40
C GLY A 65 -5.45 -28.70 -3.33
N LEU A 66 -4.49 -29.64 -3.23
CA LEU A 66 -3.05 -29.37 -3.26
C LEU A 66 -2.61 -28.89 -4.66
N PHE A 67 -3.09 -29.56 -5.71
CA PHE A 67 -2.83 -29.19 -7.11
C PHE A 67 -3.52 -27.88 -7.54
N ALA A 68 -4.61 -27.51 -6.87
CA ALA A 68 -5.32 -26.25 -7.13
C ALA A 68 -4.63 -25.01 -6.50
N GLN A 69 -3.58 -25.17 -5.70
CA GLN A 69 -2.84 -24.05 -5.11
C GLN A 69 -1.74 -23.57 -6.05
N GLU A 70 -2.09 -22.75 -7.05
CA GLU A 70 -1.09 -22.07 -7.87
C GLU A 70 -0.47 -20.89 -7.11
N GLY A 71 0.86 -20.89 -6.98
CA GLY A 71 1.62 -19.75 -6.42
C GLY A 71 1.65 -19.60 -4.89
N VAL A 72 1.22 -20.61 -4.13
CA VAL A 72 1.18 -20.56 -2.64
C VAL A 72 2.29 -21.40 -1.97
N PHE A 73 3.25 -21.89 -2.75
CA PHE A 73 4.43 -22.60 -2.24
C PHE A 73 5.52 -21.62 -1.76
N PRO A 74 6.37 -22.01 -0.78
CA PRO A 74 6.37 -23.26 -0.01
C PRO A 74 5.47 -23.20 1.25
N PHE A 75 4.91 -24.34 1.68
CA PHE A 75 4.16 -24.48 2.94
C PHE A 75 4.54 -25.75 3.71
N ILE A 76 4.18 -25.81 4.99
CA ILE A 76 4.49 -26.98 5.84
C ILE A 76 3.37 -28.01 5.72
N GLY A 77 3.71 -29.25 5.38
CA GLY A 77 2.83 -30.42 5.46
C GLY A 77 3.07 -31.17 6.78
N LEU A 78 2.00 -31.43 7.53
CA LEU A 78 2.04 -32.20 8.78
C LEU A 78 1.68 -33.67 8.50
N LEU A 79 2.59 -34.58 8.83
CA LEU A 79 2.44 -36.02 8.67
C LEU A 79 1.66 -36.64 9.83
N LYS A 80 1.16 -37.87 9.63
CA LYS A 80 0.41 -38.65 10.65
C LYS A 80 1.26 -38.95 11.88
N ASP A 81 2.57 -39.11 11.71
CA ASP A 81 3.54 -39.40 12.77
C ASP A 81 3.92 -38.16 13.61
N GLY A 82 3.21 -37.04 13.44
CA GLY A 82 3.51 -35.78 14.11
C GLY A 82 4.58 -34.93 13.40
N LYS A 83 5.48 -35.59 12.64
CA LYS A 83 6.56 -34.96 11.85
C LYS A 83 6.06 -34.00 10.78
N ALA A 84 6.93 -33.09 10.35
CA ALA A 84 6.65 -32.13 9.28
C ALA A 84 7.64 -32.22 8.12
N VAL A 85 7.14 -31.85 6.94
CA VAL A 85 7.91 -31.71 5.71
C VAL A 85 7.52 -30.42 4.99
N ILE A 86 8.41 -29.88 4.16
CA ILE A 86 8.12 -28.70 3.35
C ILE A 86 7.64 -29.15 1.98
N VAL A 87 6.46 -28.69 1.57
CA VAL A 87 5.97 -28.89 0.20
C VAL A 87 6.40 -27.70 -0.64
N VAL A 88 7.24 -27.96 -1.64
CA VAL A 88 7.89 -26.94 -2.48
C VAL A 88 7.15 -26.75 -3.81
N GLY A 89 6.42 -27.75 -4.26
CA GLY A 89 5.65 -27.67 -5.50
C GLY A 89 4.92 -28.97 -5.83
N VAL A 90 4.17 -28.93 -6.92
CA VAL A 90 3.45 -30.07 -7.48
C VAL A 90 3.80 -30.19 -8.96
N ARG A 91 3.98 -31.41 -9.45
CA ARG A 91 4.22 -31.71 -10.85
C ARG A 91 3.04 -32.49 -11.38
N ALA A 92 2.33 -31.95 -12.36
CA ALA A 92 1.28 -32.71 -13.03
C ALA A 92 1.91 -33.92 -13.75
N GLY A 93 1.32 -35.10 -13.54
CA GLY A 93 1.68 -36.30 -14.30
C GLY A 93 1.23 -36.17 -15.76
N GLY A 94 1.90 -36.88 -16.67
CA GLY A 94 1.45 -37.01 -18.06
C GLY A 94 0.09 -37.70 -18.17
N GLU A 95 -0.45 -37.83 -19.40
CA GLU A 95 -1.75 -38.47 -19.66
C GLU A 95 -1.89 -39.81 -18.93
N GLY A 96 -2.74 -39.84 -17.88
CA GLY A 96 -3.05 -41.04 -17.09
C GLY A 96 -2.25 -41.25 -15.80
N ALA A 97 -1.25 -40.42 -15.50
CA ALA A 97 -0.48 -40.50 -14.24
C ALA A 97 -1.01 -39.51 -13.20
N GLU A 98 -1.22 -39.97 -11.97
CA GLU A 98 -1.51 -39.09 -10.85
C GLU A 98 -0.23 -38.31 -10.50
N GLY A 99 -0.28 -36.98 -10.50
CA GLY A 99 0.93 -36.14 -10.43
C GLY A 99 1.78 -36.32 -9.16
N GLU A 100 3.02 -35.85 -9.21
CA GLU A 100 4.01 -35.97 -8.13
C GLU A 100 4.02 -34.72 -7.25
N VAL A 101 4.37 -34.88 -5.97
CA VAL A 101 4.56 -33.76 -5.03
C VAL A 101 6.03 -33.63 -4.69
N ALA A 102 6.58 -32.43 -4.86
CA ALA A 102 7.94 -32.09 -4.51
C ALA A 102 8.02 -31.73 -3.02
N VAL A 103 8.67 -32.58 -2.24
CA VAL A 103 8.80 -32.47 -0.79
C VAL A 103 10.26 -32.32 -0.40
N LEU A 104 10.54 -31.43 0.56
CA LEU A 104 11.85 -31.22 1.16
C LEU A 104 11.77 -31.54 2.65
N ASN A 105 12.60 -32.47 3.10
CA ASN A 105 12.75 -32.81 4.51
C ASN A 105 14.05 -32.18 5.04
N PRO A 106 13.97 -31.17 5.94
CA PRO A 106 15.15 -30.48 6.44
C PRO A 106 16.03 -31.34 7.37
N LEU A 107 15.53 -32.47 7.88
CA LEU A 107 16.30 -33.38 8.73
C LEU A 107 17.28 -34.27 7.96
N ILE A 108 17.16 -34.38 6.63
CA ILE A 108 18.04 -35.22 5.82
C ILE A 108 19.24 -34.39 5.34
N PRO A 109 20.50 -34.82 5.60
CA PRO A 109 21.68 -34.13 5.11
C PRO A 109 21.63 -34.00 3.58
N LYS A 110 21.86 -32.78 3.06
CA LYS A 110 21.76 -32.33 1.64
C LYS A 110 20.41 -31.79 1.15
N ALA A 111 19.34 -31.81 1.95
CA ALA A 111 18.06 -31.13 1.65
C ALA A 111 17.59 -31.29 0.18
N ALA A 112 17.71 -32.51 -0.35
CA ALA A 112 17.29 -32.81 -1.72
C ALA A 112 15.77 -32.74 -1.83
N ILE A 113 15.27 -32.23 -2.96
CA ILE A 113 13.85 -32.27 -3.28
C ILE A 113 13.51 -33.69 -3.71
N HIS A 114 12.63 -34.35 -2.96
CA HIS A 114 12.11 -35.67 -3.28
C HIS A 114 10.74 -35.55 -3.93
N TYR A 115 10.56 -36.19 -5.08
CA TYR A 115 9.26 -36.32 -5.73
C TYR A 115 8.59 -37.56 -5.17
N LEU A 116 7.41 -37.39 -4.58
CA LEU A 116 6.62 -38.47 -4.03
C LEU A 116 5.32 -38.62 -4.82
N ASP A 117 5.04 -39.85 -5.21
CA ASP A 117 3.75 -40.23 -5.77
C ASP A 117 2.63 -40.09 -4.74
N ARG A 118 1.40 -40.02 -5.23
CA ARG A 118 0.21 -39.88 -4.38
C ARG A 118 0.14 -40.91 -3.29
N ASP A 119 0.30 -42.18 -3.64
CA ASP A 119 0.07 -43.28 -2.71
C ASP A 119 1.07 -43.22 -1.54
N LEU A 120 2.35 -42.99 -1.87
CA LEU A 120 3.43 -42.85 -0.88
C LEU A 120 3.26 -41.62 0.01
N PHE A 121 2.76 -40.50 -0.53
CA PHE A 121 2.55 -39.29 0.28
C PHE A 121 1.28 -39.36 1.13
N CYS A 122 0.16 -39.84 0.56
CA CYS A 122 -1.12 -39.96 1.27
C CYS A 122 -1.13 -41.07 2.33
N GLU A 123 -0.23 -42.05 2.24
CA GLU A 123 0.00 -43.02 3.31
C GLU A 123 0.43 -42.30 4.61
N ASN A 124 1.31 -41.32 4.50
CA ASN A 124 1.88 -40.61 5.65
C ASN A 124 1.26 -39.23 5.93
N TRP A 125 0.39 -38.71 5.05
CA TRP A 125 -0.21 -37.38 5.19
C TRP A 125 -1.73 -37.44 5.43
N ALA A 126 -2.22 -36.69 6.42
CA ALA A 126 -3.64 -36.64 6.79
C ALA A 126 -4.41 -35.43 6.22
N GLY A 127 -3.77 -34.65 5.34
CA GLY A 127 -4.36 -33.43 4.76
C GLY A 127 -4.05 -32.14 5.50
N SER A 128 -3.33 -32.18 6.62
CA SER A 128 -3.05 -30.99 7.45
C SER A 128 -1.86 -30.20 6.88
N VAL A 129 -2.05 -28.89 6.66
CA VAL A 129 -0.99 -27.98 6.19
C VAL A 129 -0.99 -26.66 6.95
N ILE A 130 0.19 -26.07 7.11
CA ILE A 130 0.37 -24.72 7.66
C ILE A 130 0.91 -23.82 6.56
N PHE A 131 0.09 -22.87 6.12
CA PHE A 131 0.52 -21.80 5.25
C PHE A 131 1.24 -20.74 6.07
N LEU A 132 2.42 -20.33 5.62
CA LEU A 132 3.20 -19.26 6.23
C LEU A 132 3.35 -18.14 5.21
N LYS A 133 3.13 -16.91 5.66
CA LYS A 133 3.43 -15.72 4.87
C LYS A 133 4.19 -14.71 5.71
N ARG A 134 5.08 -13.93 5.09
CA ARG A 134 5.78 -12.86 5.80
C ARG A 134 4.80 -11.81 6.34
N SER A 135 4.92 -11.50 7.63
CA SER A 135 4.18 -10.43 8.29
C SER A 135 5.10 -9.22 8.44
N HIS A 136 4.91 -8.22 7.59
CA HIS A 136 5.67 -6.99 7.68
C HIS A 136 5.07 -6.06 8.75
N ALA A 137 5.86 -5.69 9.76
CA ALA A 137 5.50 -4.64 10.72
C ALA A 137 5.44 -3.27 10.02
N LEU A 138 4.59 -2.33 10.48
CA LEU A 138 4.38 -1.02 9.82
C LEU A 138 5.70 -0.28 9.51
N SER A 139 6.73 -0.44 10.35
CA SER A 139 8.04 0.22 10.18
C SER A 139 9.08 -0.60 9.39
N ASP A 140 8.75 -1.78 8.86
CA ASP A 140 9.72 -2.67 8.18
C ASP A 140 10.16 -2.09 6.83
N PRO A 141 11.47 -1.86 6.59
CA PRO A 141 11.95 -1.35 5.33
C PRO A 141 11.88 -2.34 4.14
N LYS A 142 11.43 -3.57 4.33
CA LYS A 142 11.25 -4.54 3.24
C LYS A 142 9.78 -4.84 2.93
N GLN A 143 8.83 -3.98 3.35
CA GLN A 143 7.41 -4.17 2.99
C GLN A 143 7.22 -4.14 1.46
N PRO A 144 6.34 -4.98 0.91
CA PRO A 144 5.85 -4.81 -0.45
C PRO A 144 5.11 -3.47 -0.60
N PHE A 145 5.14 -2.91 -1.80
CA PHE A 145 4.52 -1.62 -2.10
C PHE A 145 3.01 -1.64 -1.82
N GLY A 146 2.54 -0.67 -1.03
CA GLY A 146 1.12 -0.48 -0.72
C GLY A 146 0.89 0.76 0.16
N PHE A 147 -0.37 1.17 0.38
CA PHE A 147 -0.70 2.37 1.17
C PHE A 147 -0.11 2.37 2.58
N ARG A 148 0.04 1.19 3.20
CA ARG A 148 0.63 1.02 4.53
C ARG A 148 2.12 1.35 4.60
N TRP A 149 2.82 1.27 3.47
CA TRP A 149 4.24 1.60 3.39
C TRP A 149 4.49 3.13 3.37
N PHE A 150 3.50 3.94 2.97
CA PHE A 150 3.60 5.41 2.97
C PHE A 150 3.35 6.04 4.35
N ILE A 151 2.50 5.42 5.17
CA ILE A 151 2.09 5.94 6.49
C ILE A 151 3.30 6.21 7.41
N PRO A 152 4.31 5.33 7.55
CA PRO A 152 5.48 5.57 8.40
C PRO A 152 6.29 6.78 7.94
N GLU A 153 6.38 7.00 6.63
CA GLU A 153 7.16 8.10 6.04
C GLU A 153 6.50 9.46 6.31
N ILE A 154 5.16 9.50 6.25
CA ILE A 154 4.35 10.64 6.69
C ILE A 154 4.51 10.85 8.21
N LEU A 155 4.43 9.77 9.00
CA LEU A 155 4.58 9.84 10.45
C LEU A 155 6.00 10.21 10.92
N LYS A 156 7.02 10.25 10.06
CA LYS A 156 8.32 10.83 10.43
C LYS A 156 8.30 12.36 10.43
N GLN A 157 7.33 12.99 9.75
CA GLN A 157 7.20 14.45 9.65
C GLN A 157 6.05 15.03 10.49
N LYS A 158 5.72 14.41 11.63
CA LYS A 158 4.57 14.84 12.47
C LYS A 158 4.63 16.31 12.88
N ALA A 159 5.83 16.86 13.08
CA ALA A 159 6.01 18.26 13.42
C ALA A 159 5.49 19.19 12.31
N ALA A 160 5.95 18.98 11.07
CA ALA A 160 5.47 19.75 9.92
C ALA A 160 3.96 19.62 9.74
N PHE A 161 3.44 18.38 9.84
CA PHE A 161 2.00 18.15 9.72
C PHE A 161 1.16 18.78 10.82
N ARG A 162 1.65 18.79 12.06
CA ARG A 162 1.02 19.50 13.17
C ARG A 162 0.99 21.00 12.90
N ASP A 163 2.10 21.58 12.46
CA ASP A 163 2.20 23.02 12.22
C ASP A 163 1.31 23.44 11.03
N ILE A 164 1.21 22.61 10.00
CA ILE A 164 0.26 22.79 8.89
C ILE A 164 -1.19 22.70 9.37
N ALA A 165 -1.52 21.76 10.25
CA ALA A 165 -2.87 21.64 10.81
C ALA A 165 -3.24 22.86 11.68
N ILE A 166 -2.31 23.36 12.49
CA ILE A 166 -2.50 24.60 13.27
C ILE A 166 -2.74 25.79 12.33
N ALA A 167 -1.94 25.91 11.25
CA ALA A 167 -2.13 26.96 10.26
C ALA A 167 -3.50 26.85 9.57
N ALA A 168 -3.98 25.64 9.24
CA ALA A 168 -5.30 25.44 8.64
C ALA A 168 -6.44 25.89 9.57
N VAL A 169 -6.34 25.60 10.87
CA VAL A 169 -7.31 26.07 11.88
C VAL A 169 -7.26 27.58 12.02
N ALA A 170 -6.07 28.18 12.14
CA ALA A 170 -5.90 29.63 12.23
C ALA A 170 -6.47 30.34 10.99
N LEU A 171 -6.21 29.83 9.79
CA LEU A 171 -6.78 30.33 8.54
C LEU A 171 -8.29 30.20 8.49
N SER A 172 -8.85 29.12 9.04
CA SER A 172 -10.32 28.97 9.10
C SER A 172 -10.97 30.03 9.98
N ILE A 173 -10.32 30.39 11.09
CA ILE A 173 -10.80 31.46 11.99
C ILE A 173 -10.63 32.83 11.32
N LEU A 174 -9.48 33.10 10.71
CA LEU A 174 -9.24 34.36 9.99
C LEU A 174 -10.17 34.53 8.79
N GLY A 175 -10.49 33.44 8.08
CA GLY A 175 -11.42 33.45 6.94
C GLY A 175 -12.84 33.87 7.33
N MET A 176 -13.23 33.74 8.61
CA MET A 176 -14.51 34.26 9.11
C MET A 176 -14.54 35.78 9.25
N ALA A 177 -13.39 36.46 9.22
CA ALA A 177 -13.32 37.91 9.36
C ALA A 177 -14.12 38.61 8.26
N SER A 178 -14.12 38.10 7.03
CA SER A 178 -14.86 38.69 5.91
C SER A 178 -16.40 38.60 6.11
N PRO A 179 -17.00 37.42 6.36
CA PRO A 179 -18.43 37.33 6.70
C PRO A 179 -18.83 38.18 7.91
N ILE A 180 -18.04 38.18 8.98
CA ILE A 180 -18.31 38.97 10.19
C ILE A 180 -18.23 40.47 9.89
N PHE A 181 -17.26 40.89 9.08
CA PHE A 181 -17.15 42.28 8.62
C PHE A 181 -18.41 42.69 7.88
N PHE A 182 -18.85 41.92 6.89
CA PHE A 182 -20.09 42.21 6.16
C PHE A 182 -21.31 42.25 7.07
N GLN A 183 -21.43 41.29 8.00
CA GLN A 183 -22.51 41.26 8.99
C GLN A 183 -22.53 42.54 9.82
N LEU A 184 -21.40 42.94 10.38
CA LEU A 184 -21.33 44.15 11.23
C LEU A 184 -21.53 45.44 10.42
N VAL A 185 -21.08 45.50 9.17
CA VAL A 185 -21.31 46.65 8.29
C VAL A 185 -22.80 46.81 8.00
N ILE A 186 -23.49 45.73 7.65
CA ILE A 186 -24.94 45.78 7.37
C ILE A 186 -25.72 46.09 8.64
N ASP A 187 -25.50 45.32 9.71
CA ASP A 187 -26.36 45.36 10.90
C ASP A 187 -26.09 46.59 11.77
N LYS A 188 -24.84 47.06 11.85
CA LYS A 188 -24.46 48.18 12.74
C LYS A 188 -24.16 49.46 11.99
N VAL A 189 -23.23 49.41 11.03
CA VAL A 189 -22.74 50.63 10.36
C VAL A 189 -23.82 51.26 9.50
N LEU A 190 -24.50 50.47 8.66
CA LEU A 190 -25.52 50.97 7.75
C LEU A 190 -26.75 51.48 8.53
N VAL A 191 -27.18 50.74 9.56
CA VAL A 191 -28.34 51.09 10.39
C VAL A 191 -28.10 52.36 11.21
N HIS A 192 -26.94 52.52 11.82
CA HIS A 192 -26.64 53.65 12.73
C HIS A 192 -25.88 54.79 12.06
N GLN A 193 -25.57 54.69 10.76
CA GLN A 193 -24.78 55.65 9.97
C GLN A 193 -23.44 56.07 10.62
N SER A 194 -22.82 55.15 11.37
CA SER A 194 -21.62 55.45 12.17
C SER A 194 -20.35 55.24 11.34
N ALA A 195 -19.87 56.31 10.70
CA ALA A 195 -18.66 56.30 9.88
C ALA A 195 -17.39 55.95 10.67
N SER A 196 -17.32 56.28 11.97
CA SER A 196 -16.18 55.95 12.83
C SER A 196 -16.03 54.45 13.02
N THR A 197 -17.13 53.72 13.25
CA THR A 197 -17.11 52.25 13.36
C THR A 197 -16.73 51.58 12.05
N LEU A 198 -17.09 52.17 10.90
CA LEU A 198 -16.71 51.65 9.59
C LEU A 198 -15.19 51.68 9.41
N TRP A 199 -14.54 52.81 9.72
CA TRP A 199 -13.08 52.94 9.60
C TRP A 199 -12.34 51.93 10.49
N VAL A 200 -12.80 51.73 11.72
CA VAL A 200 -12.20 50.74 12.63
C VAL A 200 -12.35 49.32 12.06
N LEU A 201 -13.54 48.96 11.57
CA LEU A 201 -13.79 47.66 10.94
C LEU A 201 -12.96 47.47 9.67
N ALA A 202 -12.83 48.52 8.85
CA ALA A 202 -12.06 48.50 7.60
C ALA A 202 -10.58 48.25 7.87
N VAL A 203 -9.99 48.92 8.87
CA VAL A 203 -8.61 48.64 9.29
C VAL A 203 -8.49 47.22 9.84
N GLY A 204 -9.46 46.77 10.64
CA GLY A 204 -9.49 45.42 11.19
C GLY A 204 -9.50 44.33 10.12
N ILE A 205 -10.35 44.45 9.09
CA ILE A 205 -10.41 43.47 7.99
C ILE A 205 -9.15 43.51 7.13
N CYS A 206 -8.58 44.70 6.85
CA CYS A 206 -7.31 44.80 6.14
C CYS A 206 -6.19 44.06 6.88
N ILE A 207 -6.09 44.23 8.21
CA ILE A 207 -5.11 43.51 9.03
C ILE A 207 -5.39 42.00 8.97
N ALA A 208 -6.64 41.58 9.12
CA ALA A 208 -7.01 40.16 9.06
C ALA A 208 -6.63 39.53 7.70
N MET A 209 -6.87 40.23 6.58
CA MET A 209 -6.50 39.76 5.24
C MET A 209 -4.98 39.64 5.05
N VAL A 210 -4.19 40.56 5.62
CA VAL A 210 -2.73 40.49 5.59
C VAL A 210 -2.24 39.26 6.37
N PHE A 211 -2.77 39.04 7.59
CA PHE A 211 -2.45 37.85 8.37
C PHE A 211 -2.88 36.57 7.66
N GLU A 212 -4.10 36.53 7.11
CA GLU A 212 -4.58 35.39 6.33
C GLU A 212 -3.63 35.07 5.17
N SER A 213 -3.19 36.09 4.43
CA SER A 213 -2.24 35.92 3.33
C SER A 213 -0.90 35.37 3.80
N ILE A 214 -0.35 35.90 4.90
CA ILE A 214 0.92 35.43 5.49
C ILE A 214 0.81 33.98 5.95
N PHE A 215 -0.24 33.63 6.71
CA PHE A 215 -0.45 32.27 7.19
C PHE A 215 -0.70 31.29 6.05
N SER A 216 -1.40 31.73 4.99
CA SER A 216 -1.64 30.94 3.79
C SER A 216 -0.33 30.63 3.08
N TYR A 217 0.52 31.64 2.92
CA TYR A 217 1.86 31.48 2.35
C TYR A 217 2.75 30.54 3.16
N ILE A 218 2.79 30.69 4.49
CA ILE A 218 3.54 29.80 5.38
C ILE A 218 3.01 28.36 5.27
N ARG A 219 1.69 28.15 5.30
CA ARG A 219 1.06 26.83 5.12
C ARG A 219 1.50 26.21 3.79
N GLN A 220 1.50 26.98 2.71
CA GLN A 220 1.89 26.49 1.38
C GLN A 220 3.38 26.12 1.32
N LEU A 221 4.26 26.92 1.93
CA LEU A 221 5.69 26.59 2.03
C LEU A 221 5.96 25.32 2.85
N LEU A 222 5.32 25.18 4.01
CA LEU A 222 5.44 23.99 4.85
C LEU A 222 4.95 22.74 4.11
N MET A 223 3.84 22.87 3.38
CA MET A 223 3.30 21.80 2.54
C MET A 223 4.26 21.40 1.43
N LEU A 224 4.84 22.38 0.73
CA LEU A 224 5.80 22.13 -0.35
C LEU A 224 7.06 21.43 0.19
N ALA A 225 7.59 21.89 1.31
CA ALA A 225 8.76 21.29 1.95
C ALA A 225 8.48 19.86 2.42
N ALA A 226 7.32 19.61 3.03
CA ALA A 226 6.93 18.28 3.49
C ALA A 226 6.77 17.30 2.32
N THR A 227 6.06 17.74 1.27
CA THR A 227 5.80 16.96 0.06
C THR A 227 7.11 16.62 -0.65
N ASN A 228 7.96 17.61 -0.95
CA ASN A 228 9.26 17.38 -1.60
C ASN A 228 10.15 16.39 -0.84
N LYS A 229 10.16 16.45 0.49
CA LYS A 229 10.97 15.55 1.31
C LYS A 229 10.44 14.12 1.31
N ILE A 230 9.12 13.94 1.30
CA ILE A 230 8.51 12.61 1.15
C ILE A 230 8.80 12.08 -0.25
N ASP A 231 8.66 12.92 -1.25
CA ASP A 231 8.85 12.58 -2.66
C ASP A 231 10.27 12.10 -2.95
N MET A 232 11.28 12.83 -2.49
CA MET A 232 12.68 12.45 -2.67
C MET A 232 12.99 11.08 -2.06
N GLN A 233 12.41 10.75 -0.90
CA GLN A 233 12.64 9.45 -0.26
C GLN A 233 11.99 8.30 -1.01
N ILE A 234 10.76 8.50 -1.51
CA ILE A 234 10.05 7.49 -2.29
C ILE A 234 10.76 7.24 -3.61
N THR A 235 11.10 8.31 -4.34
CA THR A 235 11.79 8.21 -5.64
C THR A 235 13.14 7.53 -5.48
N ARG A 236 13.93 7.88 -4.46
CA ARG A 236 15.21 7.22 -4.18
C ARG A 236 15.04 5.72 -3.94
N ARG A 237 14.02 5.32 -3.18
CA ARG A 237 13.80 3.90 -2.86
C ARG A 237 13.26 3.11 -4.04
N ALA A 238 12.32 3.68 -4.79
CA ALA A 238 11.79 3.07 -6.01
C ALA A 238 12.91 2.86 -7.03
N PHE A 239 13.75 3.87 -7.23
CA PHE A 239 14.89 3.78 -8.13
C PHE A 239 15.95 2.79 -7.63
N SER A 240 16.27 2.80 -6.34
CA SER A 240 17.18 1.81 -5.75
C SER A 240 16.67 0.37 -5.89
N HIS A 241 15.35 0.16 -5.78
CA HIS A 241 14.76 -1.16 -5.98
C HIS A 241 14.83 -1.60 -7.44
N LEU A 242 14.52 -0.69 -8.37
CA LEU A 242 14.67 -0.92 -9.81
C LEU A 242 16.10 -1.36 -10.14
N LEU A 243 17.12 -0.66 -9.62
CA LEU A 243 18.52 -1.02 -9.85
C LEU A 243 18.95 -2.35 -9.22
N SER A 244 18.19 -2.89 -8.26
CA SER A 244 18.48 -4.18 -7.62
C SER A 244 17.81 -5.37 -8.31
N LEU A 245 17.00 -5.14 -9.35
CA LEU A 245 16.33 -6.21 -10.08
C LEU A 245 17.33 -7.03 -10.91
N PRO A 246 17.13 -8.36 -11.04
CA PRO A 246 17.94 -9.20 -11.92
C PRO A 246 17.91 -8.74 -13.38
N ILE A 247 18.95 -9.04 -14.13
CA ILE A 247 19.05 -8.66 -15.55
C ILE A 247 17.90 -9.25 -16.39
N ASP A 248 17.45 -10.47 -16.06
CA ASP A 248 16.32 -11.16 -16.71
C ASP A 248 15.03 -10.31 -16.76
N TYR A 249 14.82 -9.44 -15.76
CA TYR A 249 13.67 -8.53 -15.74
C TYR A 249 13.78 -7.45 -16.82
N PHE A 250 14.98 -6.94 -17.07
CA PHE A 250 15.25 -5.91 -18.08
C PHE A 250 15.28 -6.47 -19.50
N ASP A 251 15.65 -7.75 -19.66
CA ASP A 251 15.60 -8.43 -20.95
C ASP A 251 14.16 -8.73 -21.40
N THR A 252 13.24 -8.91 -20.44
CA THR A 252 11.82 -9.20 -20.71
C THR A 252 10.92 -7.96 -20.72
N THR A 253 11.38 -6.84 -20.14
CA THR A 253 10.58 -5.62 -19.99
C THR A 253 11.22 -4.45 -20.72
N SER A 254 10.52 -3.88 -21.71
CA SER A 254 11.05 -2.74 -22.47
C SER A 254 11.29 -1.51 -21.58
N ALA A 255 12.31 -0.72 -21.92
CA ALA A 255 12.64 0.51 -21.20
C ALA A 255 11.45 1.50 -21.12
N GLY A 256 10.60 1.53 -22.14
CA GLY A 256 9.38 2.35 -22.16
C GLY A 256 8.34 1.91 -21.13
N VAL A 257 8.16 0.60 -20.92
CA VAL A 257 7.27 0.06 -19.89
C VAL A 257 7.82 0.37 -18.50
N VAL A 258 9.12 0.20 -18.27
CA VAL A 258 9.76 0.53 -17.00
C VAL A 258 9.63 2.04 -16.68
N ALA A 259 9.87 2.92 -17.66
CA ALA A 259 9.70 4.35 -17.50
C ALA A 259 8.24 4.74 -17.17
N ARG A 260 7.26 4.11 -17.83
CA ARG A 260 5.84 4.31 -17.55
C ARG A 260 5.48 3.91 -16.12
N VAL A 261 6.00 2.79 -15.62
CA VAL A 261 5.79 2.36 -14.23
C VAL A 261 6.37 3.38 -13.25
N MET A 262 7.56 3.92 -13.51
CA MET A 262 8.15 4.98 -12.69
C MET A 262 7.29 6.27 -12.68
N GLN A 263 6.71 6.65 -13.82
CA GLN A 263 5.78 7.79 -13.90
C GLN A 263 4.45 7.53 -13.16
N GLN A 264 3.93 6.30 -13.20
CA GLN A 264 2.72 5.96 -12.45
C GLN A 264 2.94 6.05 -10.94
N LEU A 265 4.14 5.68 -10.45
CA LEU A 265 4.52 5.85 -9.05
C LEU A 265 4.50 7.34 -8.64
N GLU A 266 4.96 8.23 -9.52
CA GLU A 266 4.92 9.69 -9.32
C GLU A 266 3.47 10.18 -9.17
N GLY A 267 2.55 9.63 -9.97
CA GLY A 267 1.11 9.89 -9.89
C GLY A 267 0.50 9.43 -8.56
N ILE A 268 0.74 8.18 -8.15
CA ILE A 268 0.25 7.63 -6.88
C ILE A 268 0.78 8.42 -5.69
N ARG A 269 2.06 8.80 -5.73
CA ARG A 269 2.72 9.65 -4.73
C ARG A 269 2.02 11.01 -4.64
N SER A 270 1.89 11.74 -5.75
CA SER A 270 1.25 13.08 -5.75
C SER A 270 -0.20 13.06 -5.25
N PHE A 271 -0.92 11.96 -5.49
CA PHE A 271 -2.25 11.77 -4.94
C PHE A 271 -2.23 11.59 -3.42
N LEU A 272 -1.30 10.79 -2.90
CA LEU A 272 -1.17 10.51 -1.47
C LEU A 272 -0.61 11.68 -0.65
N THR A 273 0.49 12.28 -1.10
CA THR A 273 1.18 13.37 -0.39
C THR A 273 0.54 14.73 -0.64
N GLY A 274 -0.05 14.92 -1.82
CA GLY A 274 -0.82 16.10 -2.16
C GLY A 274 -2.29 15.92 -1.84
N ARG A 275 -3.07 15.45 -2.82
CA ARG A 275 -4.53 15.59 -2.83
C ARG A 275 -5.21 15.02 -1.59
N LEU A 276 -4.93 13.77 -1.23
CA LEU A 276 -5.52 13.13 -0.06
C LEU A 276 -5.19 13.89 1.23
N PHE A 277 -3.95 14.33 1.37
CA PHE A 277 -3.52 15.05 2.55
C PHE A 277 -4.21 16.42 2.68
N PHE A 278 -4.31 17.17 1.58
CA PHE A 278 -5.12 18.40 1.53
C PHE A 278 -6.57 18.14 1.91
N THR A 279 -7.19 17.10 1.36
CA THR A 279 -8.59 16.75 1.67
C THR A 279 -8.79 16.46 3.16
N VAL A 280 -7.86 15.76 3.82
CA VAL A 280 -7.94 15.52 5.27
C VAL A 280 -7.85 16.83 6.06
N LEU A 281 -6.92 17.72 5.69
CA LEU A 281 -6.79 19.02 6.34
C LEU A 281 -8.03 19.91 6.12
N ASP A 282 -8.59 19.91 4.92
CA ASP A 282 -9.81 20.65 4.62
C ASP A 282 -11.03 20.03 5.32
N THR A 283 -11.01 18.72 5.61
CA THR A 283 -12.02 18.10 6.46
C THR A 283 -11.96 18.62 7.90
N LEU A 284 -10.77 18.96 8.41
CA LEU A 284 -10.64 19.60 9.73
C LEU A 284 -11.24 21.01 9.75
N THR A 285 -11.17 21.76 8.65
CA THR A 285 -11.79 23.10 8.60
C THR A 285 -13.31 23.00 8.57
N LEU A 286 -13.88 21.95 7.96
CA LEU A 286 -15.32 21.65 8.04
C LEU A 286 -15.81 21.45 9.47
N LEU A 287 -14.97 20.88 10.37
CA LEU A 287 -15.32 20.75 11.79
C LEU A 287 -15.47 22.09 12.49
N ILE A 288 -14.94 23.18 11.92
CA ILE A 288 -15.08 24.54 12.44
C ILE A 288 -16.31 25.19 11.80
N TYR A 289 -16.46 25.10 10.47
CA TYR A 289 -17.56 25.77 9.76
C TYR A 289 -18.93 25.13 10.00
N ILE A 290 -19.04 23.80 10.08
CA ILE A 290 -20.36 23.14 10.24
C ILE A 290 -21.02 23.51 11.58
N PRO A 291 -20.36 23.39 12.76
CA PRO A 291 -20.97 23.80 14.01
C PRO A 291 -21.34 25.29 14.05
N LEU A 292 -20.52 26.14 13.41
CA LEU A 292 -20.78 27.57 13.33
C LEU A 292 -22.00 27.87 12.47
N LEU A 293 -22.17 27.21 11.31
CA LEU A 293 -23.39 27.36 10.52
C LEU A 293 -24.62 26.93 11.32
N ILE A 294 -24.53 25.80 12.02
CA ILE A 294 -25.64 25.27 12.83
C ILE A 294 -25.99 26.24 13.97
N SER A 295 -25.01 26.90 14.60
CA SER A 295 -25.27 27.89 15.64
C SER A 295 -25.93 29.17 15.12
N TYR A 296 -25.65 29.57 13.87
CA TYR A 296 -26.32 30.68 13.20
C TYR A 296 -27.76 30.34 12.81
N SER A 297 -27.98 29.21 12.13
CA SER A 297 -29.32 28.74 11.78
C SER A 297 -29.29 27.25 11.42
N PRO A 298 -29.94 26.38 12.23
CA PRO A 298 -30.03 24.95 11.92
C PRO A 298 -30.76 24.67 10.60
N LEU A 299 -31.76 25.48 10.25
CA LEU A 299 -32.55 25.30 9.04
C LEU A 299 -31.73 25.56 7.78
N LEU A 300 -31.05 26.70 7.68
CA LEU A 300 -30.18 27.00 6.53
C LEU A 300 -29.02 26.00 6.44
N SER A 301 -28.46 25.59 7.58
CA SER A 301 -27.40 24.58 7.64
C SER A 301 -27.84 23.25 7.06
N SER A 302 -29.06 22.79 7.38
CA SER A 302 -29.62 21.54 6.85
C SER A 302 -29.77 21.58 5.33
N ILE A 303 -30.15 22.73 4.77
CA ILE A 303 -30.26 22.94 3.32
C ILE A 303 -28.88 22.82 2.67
N VAL A 304 -27.86 23.50 3.21
CA VAL A 304 -26.49 23.45 2.70
C VAL A 304 -25.94 22.02 2.73
N ILE A 305 -26.13 21.31 3.84
CA ILE A 305 -25.71 19.90 3.99
C ILE A 305 -26.47 19.01 3.00
N GLY A 306 -27.77 19.24 2.81
CA GLY A 306 -28.59 18.52 1.84
C GLY A 306 -28.09 18.68 0.40
N PHE A 307 -27.75 19.90 -0.01
CA PHE A 307 -27.14 20.16 -1.32
C PHE A 307 -25.76 19.51 -1.46
N ALA A 308 -24.90 19.61 -0.44
CA ALA A 308 -23.59 18.95 -0.44
C ALA A 308 -23.71 17.42 -0.57
N PHE A 309 -24.70 16.83 0.11
CA PHE A 309 -25.01 15.41 0.01
C PHE A 309 -25.51 15.05 -1.40
N LEU A 310 -26.43 15.83 -1.97
CA LEU A 310 -26.94 15.63 -3.33
C LEU A 310 -25.79 15.67 -4.36
N ILE A 311 -24.89 16.65 -4.27
CA ILE A 311 -23.71 16.75 -5.13
C ILE A 311 -22.85 15.49 -5.00
N THR A 312 -22.65 15.03 -3.76
CA THR A 312 -21.88 13.81 -3.49
C THR A 312 -22.51 12.58 -4.15
N VAL A 313 -23.84 12.42 -4.07
CA VAL A 313 -24.58 11.32 -4.71
C VAL A 313 -24.44 11.38 -6.24
N ILE A 314 -24.58 12.55 -6.83
CA ILE A 314 -24.41 12.74 -8.28
C ILE A 314 -22.99 12.35 -8.71
N ILE A 315 -21.96 12.84 -7.99
CA ILE A 315 -20.56 12.49 -8.27
C ILE A 315 -20.34 10.99 -8.14
N MET A 316 -20.89 10.35 -7.10
CA MET A 316 -20.73 8.91 -6.87
C MET A 316 -21.38 8.08 -8.00
N GLY A 317 -22.52 8.53 -8.54
CA GLY A 317 -23.17 7.91 -9.69
C GLY A 317 -22.40 8.08 -11.00
N LEU A 318 -21.71 9.21 -11.19
CA LEU A 318 -20.94 9.51 -12.40
C LEU A 318 -19.54 8.89 -12.41
N LEU A 319 -18.95 8.70 -11.23
CA LEU A 319 -17.60 8.17 -11.03
C LEU A 319 -17.29 6.87 -11.80
N PRO A 320 -18.13 5.81 -11.76
CA PRO A 320 -17.81 4.56 -12.44
C PRO A 320 -17.76 4.71 -13.96
N THR A 321 -18.63 5.55 -14.52
CA THR A 321 -18.67 5.84 -15.96
C THR A 321 -17.42 6.60 -16.40
N PHE A 322 -17.03 7.62 -15.64
CA PHE A 322 -15.78 8.35 -15.89
C PHE A 322 -14.56 7.44 -15.79
N LYS A 323 -14.50 6.61 -14.75
CA LYS A 323 -13.38 5.69 -14.55
C LYS A 323 -13.22 4.72 -15.72
N ARG A 324 -14.33 4.12 -16.20
CA ARG A 324 -14.32 3.24 -17.38
C ARG A 324 -13.76 3.94 -18.61
N GLN A 325 -14.19 5.17 -18.88
CA GLN A 325 -13.68 5.93 -20.04
C GLN A 325 -12.20 6.29 -19.89
N LEU A 326 -11.75 6.65 -18.68
CA LEU A 326 -10.33 6.87 -18.41
C LEU A 326 -9.50 5.60 -18.60
N ASP A 327 -10.00 4.43 -18.21
CA ASP A 327 -9.27 3.17 -18.39
C ASP A 327 -9.12 2.82 -19.89
N VAL A 328 -10.16 3.05 -20.70
CA VAL A 328 -10.09 2.90 -22.16
C VAL A 328 -9.11 3.90 -22.78
N LEU A 329 -9.13 5.16 -22.33
CA LEU A 329 -8.19 6.17 -22.81
C LEU A 329 -6.73 5.80 -22.44
N ASN A 330 -6.48 5.40 -21.19
CA ASN A 330 -5.14 5.04 -20.71
C ASN A 330 -4.55 3.80 -21.40
N THR A 331 -5.41 2.86 -21.80
CA THR A 331 -4.99 1.68 -22.58
C THR A 331 -4.62 2.08 -23.99
N ALA A 332 -5.47 2.83 -24.69
CA ALA A 332 -5.20 3.35 -26.03
C ALA A 332 -3.94 4.26 -26.08
N GLU A 333 -3.76 5.15 -25.09
CA GLU A 333 -2.55 5.98 -24.97
C GLU A 333 -1.30 5.11 -24.77
N GLY A 334 -1.43 4.02 -24.00
CA GLY A 334 -0.36 3.04 -23.79
C GLY A 334 0.06 2.34 -25.08
N GLU A 335 -0.90 1.87 -25.87
CA GLU A 335 -0.65 1.25 -27.18
C GLU A 335 0.00 2.24 -28.16
N ARG A 336 -0.52 3.46 -28.23
CA ARG A 336 0.04 4.55 -29.05
C ARG A 336 1.50 4.81 -28.69
N GLN A 337 1.81 4.90 -27.40
CA GLN A 337 3.17 5.20 -26.95
C GLN A 337 4.13 4.03 -27.16
N ALA A 338 3.66 2.78 -27.00
CA ALA A 338 4.43 1.59 -27.34
C ALA A 338 4.75 1.55 -28.85
N MET A 339 3.75 1.82 -29.70
CA MET A 339 3.94 1.90 -31.15
C MET A 339 4.96 2.97 -31.54
N LEU A 340 4.89 4.16 -30.94
CA LEU A 340 5.87 5.23 -31.17
C LEU A 340 7.29 4.80 -30.81
N VAL A 341 7.48 4.15 -29.66
CA VAL A 341 8.81 3.67 -29.23
C VAL A 341 9.34 2.60 -30.19
N GLU A 342 8.48 1.67 -30.61
CA GLU A 342 8.82 0.59 -31.55
C GLU A 342 9.18 1.14 -32.93
N THR A 343 8.39 2.07 -33.47
CA THR A 343 8.68 2.71 -34.77
C THR A 343 9.98 3.51 -34.73
N ILE A 344 10.31 4.15 -33.61
CA ILE A 344 11.59 4.87 -33.44
C ILE A 344 12.77 3.88 -33.35
N HIS A 345 12.65 2.79 -32.59
CA HIS A 345 13.69 1.75 -32.51
C HIS A 345 13.87 1.02 -33.85
N GLY A 346 12.76 0.69 -34.51
CA GLY A 346 12.68 0.02 -35.80
C GLY A 346 12.84 0.96 -37.01
N MET A 347 13.26 2.22 -36.82
CA MET A 347 13.27 3.23 -37.87
C MET A 347 14.10 2.81 -39.08
N ARG A 348 15.19 2.05 -38.88
CA ARG A 348 15.99 1.48 -39.97
C ARG A 348 15.17 0.53 -40.85
N THR A 349 14.39 -0.36 -40.24
CA THR A 349 13.51 -1.31 -40.93
C THR A 349 12.37 -0.60 -41.64
N VAL A 350 11.76 0.39 -40.97
CA VAL A 350 10.69 1.23 -41.55
C VAL A 350 11.17 1.96 -42.80
N LYS A 351 12.40 2.52 -42.75
CA LYS A 351 13.05 3.20 -43.89
C LYS A 351 13.47 2.22 -44.99
N ALA A 352 14.01 1.06 -44.63
CA ALA A 352 14.46 0.05 -45.60
C ALA A 352 13.29 -0.58 -46.38
N LEU A 353 12.13 -0.72 -45.76
CA LEU A 353 10.91 -1.27 -46.39
C LEU A 353 10.02 -0.20 -47.04
N ALA A 354 10.37 1.09 -46.94
CA ALA A 354 9.57 2.22 -47.46
C ALA A 354 8.10 2.24 -46.98
N ILE A 355 7.85 1.78 -45.75
CA ILE A 355 6.51 1.66 -45.15
C ILE A 355 6.09 2.91 -44.35
N GLU A 356 6.78 4.04 -44.52
CA GLU A 356 6.48 5.29 -43.81
C GLU A 356 5.05 5.81 -44.02
N PRO A 357 4.44 5.68 -45.23
CA PRO A 357 3.05 6.10 -45.44
C PRO A 357 2.03 5.29 -44.64
N ALA A 358 2.36 4.04 -44.29
CA ALA A 358 1.48 3.16 -43.50
C ALA A 358 1.65 3.33 -41.99
N GLN A 359 2.70 4.04 -41.56
CA GLN A 359 3.03 4.32 -40.16
C GLN A 359 2.76 5.79 -39.76
N ARG A 360 2.37 6.65 -40.70
CA ARG A 360 1.81 7.99 -40.48
C ARG A 360 0.35 7.91 -40.10
#